data_AF-A0A5E4Q9L4-F1
#
_entry.id   AF-A0A5E4Q9L4-F1
#
_cell.length_a   1.000
_cell.length_b   1.000
_cell.length_c   1.000
_cell.angle_alpha   90.00
_cell.angle_beta   90.00
_cell.angle_gamma   90.00
#
_symmetry.space_group_name_H-M   'P 1'
#
loop_
_entity.id
_entity.type
_entity.pdbx_description
1 polymer ?
#
loop_
_entity_poly.entity_id
_entity_poly.type
_entity_poly.pdbx_seq_one_letter_code
_entity_poly.pdbx_strand_id
1 'polypeptide(L)'
;MSAAQCIAPLGMESGLIPDKDLTASSSFNDGNVGPQNGRLNQDIKSGAWCPKPQITTESTEWLQINLHSVHKLSGNTNTYLEKKNQLDPPIWASKIRFIPYSSHRRTVCMRVELYGCYWSVGIVSYSMPKGNRRSNGVELTDVIYDGQWGDDLLRGGLGQLVDGQFGGDEIREAAKNSAWVGWRNDTKPPVLTFEFDKIREFSAVHLYCNNKFMRDVQNSRNVTIKLHHRIGKWVRIQLHFSARWILISEVVFDSGKPLTCYIYNTPIFIGHKIQH
;
A
#
# COMPACT_ATOMS: atom_id res chain seq x y z
N MET A 1 -7.40 8.47 -7.51
CA MET A 1 -8.21 7.23 -7.83
C MET A 1 -9.02 6.83 -6.59
N SER A 2 -10.29 6.44 -6.71
CA SER A 2 -11.15 6.14 -5.54
C SER A 2 -10.77 4.79 -4.90
N ALA A 3 -10.98 4.65 -3.59
CA ALA A 3 -10.74 3.44 -2.80
C ALA A 3 -11.57 2.20 -3.24
N ALA A 4 -12.39 2.30 -4.29
CA ALA A 4 -13.28 1.26 -4.78
C ALA A 4 -12.59 0.20 -5.69
N GLN A 5 -11.27 0.23 -5.85
CA GLN A 5 -10.56 -0.60 -6.84
C GLN A 5 -9.39 -1.45 -6.28
N CYS A 6 -9.32 -1.67 -4.97
CA CYS A 6 -8.28 -2.51 -4.36
C CYS A 6 -8.65 -4.01 -4.25
N ILE A 7 -9.34 -4.54 -5.26
CA ILE A 7 -9.73 -5.96 -5.36
C ILE A 7 -9.43 -6.54 -6.75
N ALA A 8 -8.48 -5.95 -7.48
CA ALA A 8 -8.08 -6.42 -8.80
C ALA A 8 -7.08 -7.58 -8.71
N PRO A 9 -7.08 -8.54 -9.64
CA PRO A 9 -6.06 -9.58 -9.69
C PRO A 9 -4.68 -8.94 -9.94
N LEU A 10 -3.67 -9.33 -9.16
CA LEU A 10 -2.34 -8.73 -9.20
C LEU A 10 -1.43 -9.33 -10.26
N GLY A 11 -1.77 -10.51 -10.80
CA GLY A 11 -1.08 -11.03 -11.98
C GLY A 11 -0.62 -12.47 -11.93
N MET A 12 -1.13 -13.30 -11.01
CA MET A 12 -0.78 -14.71 -11.01
C MET A 12 -1.41 -15.41 -12.20
N GLU A 13 -2.73 -15.32 -12.39
CA GLU A 13 -3.45 -15.91 -13.52
C GLU A 13 -3.10 -15.24 -14.85
N SER A 14 -3.02 -13.90 -14.87
CA SER A 14 -2.78 -13.14 -16.11
C SER A 14 -1.33 -13.17 -16.61
N GLY A 15 -0.40 -13.71 -15.82
CA GLY A 15 1.03 -13.73 -16.16
C GLY A 15 1.75 -12.39 -16.01
N LEU A 16 1.09 -11.35 -15.49
CA LEU A 16 1.71 -10.05 -15.20
C LEU A 16 2.84 -10.17 -14.16
N ILE A 17 2.70 -11.10 -13.20
CA ILE A 17 3.81 -11.53 -12.34
C ILE A 17 4.63 -12.55 -13.14
N PRO A 18 5.88 -12.29 -13.52
CA PRO A 18 6.67 -13.20 -14.36
C PRO A 18 7.21 -14.39 -13.57
N ASP A 19 7.46 -15.52 -14.25
CA ASP A 19 7.89 -16.78 -13.61
C ASP A 19 9.16 -16.65 -12.76
N LYS A 20 10.07 -15.74 -13.14
CA LYS A 20 11.30 -15.45 -12.38
C LYS A 20 11.05 -14.93 -10.96
N ASP A 21 9.87 -14.36 -10.71
CA ASP A 21 9.49 -13.80 -9.41
C ASP A 21 8.77 -14.85 -8.54
N LEU A 22 8.58 -16.07 -9.05
CA LEU A 22 7.95 -17.20 -8.34
C LEU A 22 9.02 -18.17 -7.83
N THR A 23 9.13 -18.31 -6.51
CA THR A 23 10.11 -19.22 -5.88
C THR A 23 9.48 -20.10 -4.81
N ALA A 24 9.93 -21.35 -4.73
CA ALA A 24 9.47 -22.37 -3.78
C ALA A 24 10.65 -22.96 -2.98
N SER A 25 10.36 -23.49 -1.80
CA SER A 25 11.32 -24.27 -0.99
C SER A 25 11.75 -25.56 -1.69
N SER A 26 10.79 -26.25 -2.31
CA SER A 26 11.00 -27.46 -3.09
C SER A 26 9.85 -27.70 -4.06
N SER A 27 10.08 -28.54 -5.05
CA SER A 27 9.03 -29.08 -5.91
C SER A 27 9.24 -30.57 -6.10
N PHE A 28 8.16 -31.35 -6.08
CA PHE A 28 8.22 -32.80 -6.29
C PHE A 28 8.85 -33.15 -7.64
N ASN A 29 8.53 -32.36 -8.67
CA ASN A 29 9.19 -32.36 -9.96
C ASN A 29 9.12 -30.94 -10.57
N ASP A 30 10.25 -30.24 -10.64
CA ASP A 30 10.35 -28.86 -11.15
C ASP A 30 9.77 -28.69 -12.57
N GLY A 31 9.85 -29.75 -13.37
CA GLY A 31 9.31 -29.77 -14.72
C GLY A 31 7.79 -29.69 -14.74
N ASN A 32 7.10 -30.43 -13.87
CA ASN A 32 5.64 -30.62 -13.94
C ASN A 32 4.85 -29.86 -12.87
N VAL A 33 5.43 -29.67 -11.68
CA VAL A 33 4.80 -29.06 -10.49
C VAL A 33 5.71 -28.00 -9.85
N GLY A 34 6.46 -27.29 -10.69
CA GLY A 34 7.25 -26.12 -10.29
C GLY A 34 6.37 -24.95 -9.85
N PRO A 35 6.93 -23.96 -9.12
CA PRO A 35 6.19 -22.78 -8.65
C PRO A 35 5.47 -22.01 -9.77
N GLN A 36 6.03 -22.00 -10.98
CA GLN A 36 5.46 -21.38 -12.17
C GLN A 36 4.12 -21.99 -12.62
N ASN A 37 3.86 -23.25 -12.26
CA ASN A 37 2.61 -23.94 -12.58
C ASN A 37 1.55 -23.76 -11.47
N GLY A 38 1.84 -23.01 -10.40
CA GLY A 38 0.93 -22.76 -9.27
C GLY A 38 -0.04 -21.59 -9.47
N ARG A 39 -0.25 -21.12 -10.70
CA ARG A 39 -1.17 -20.01 -11.01
C ARG A 39 -2.62 -20.50 -10.99
N LEU A 40 -3.54 -19.64 -10.58
CA LEU A 40 -4.97 -19.95 -10.61
C LEU A 40 -5.44 -20.18 -12.06
N ASN A 41 -6.36 -21.13 -12.27
CA ASN A 41 -6.96 -21.48 -13.57
C ASN A 41 -5.99 -21.82 -14.71
N GLN A 42 -4.79 -22.31 -14.39
CA GLN A 42 -3.81 -22.71 -15.39
C GLN A 42 -3.69 -24.23 -15.48
N ASP A 43 -4.07 -24.82 -16.62
CA ASP A 43 -4.00 -26.27 -16.86
C ASP A 43 -2.72 -26.69 -17.62
N ILE A 44 -1.65 -25.88 -17.52
CA ILE A 44 -0.37 -26.21 -18.13
C ILE A 44 0.32 -27.28 -17.26
N LYS A 45 0.68 -28.42 -17.88
CA LYS A 45 1.29 -29.60 -17.21
C LYS A 45 0.37 -30.17 -16.12
N SER A 46 0.81 -30.24 -14.86
CA SER A 46 -0.05 -30.69 -13.74
C SER A 46 -0.91 -29.57 -13.15
N GLY A 47 -0.74 -28.32 -13.58
CA GLY A 47 -1.57 -27.18 -13.21
C GLY A 47 -1.51 -26.76 -11.74
N ALA A 48 -0.47 -27.16 -10.98
CA ALA A 48 -0.29 -26.73 -9.60
C ALA A 48 1.19 -26.78 -9.16
N TRP A 49 1.50 -26.07 -8.08
CA TRP A 49 2.76 -26.26 -7.34
C TRP A 49 2.58 -27.33 -6.26
N CYS A 50 3.50 -28.30 -6.17
CA CYS A 50 3.50 -29.33 -5.12
C CYS A 50 4.90 -29.47 -4.52
N PRO A 51 5.08 -29.33 -3.19
CA PRO A 51 6.37 -29.52 -2.53
C PRO A 51 6.82 -30.98 -2.59
N LYS A 52 8.13 -31.21 -2.49
CA LYS A 52 8.75 -32.53 -2.60
C LYS A 52 8.44 -33.44 -1.39
N PRO A 53 8.53 -32.97 -0.13
CA PRO A 53 8.10 -33.77 1.01
C PRO A 53 6.58 -33.66 1.22
N GLN A 54 5.99 -34.70 1.84
CA GLN A 54 4.59 -34.65 2.27
C GLN A 54 4.42 -33.67 3.44
N ILE A 55 3.32 -32.93 3.44
CA ILE A 55 3.03 -31.91 4.46
C ILE A 55 2.48 -32.55 5.73
N THR A 56 3.05 -32.17 6.88
CA THR A 56 2.65 -32.56 8.24
C THR A 56 2.37 -31.31 9.08
N THR A 57 2.02 -31.49 10.35
CA THR A 57 1.81 -30.40 11.33
C THR A 57 3.09 -29.60 11.64
N GLU A 58 4.27 -30.12 11.29
CA GLU A 58 5.58 -29.51 11.51
C GLU A 58 6.26 -29.06 10.21
N SER A 59 5.53 -29.02 9.08
CA SER A 59 6.13 -28.73 7.78
C SER A 59 6.64 -27.28 7.67
N THR A 60 7.89 -27.13 7.23
CA THR A 60 8.59 -25.86 7.00
C THR A 60 8.62 -25.45 5.52
N GLU A 61 7.89 -26.15 4.65
CA GLU A 61 7.83 -25.87 3.21
C GLU A 61 7.11 -24.55 2.93
N TRP A 62 7.58 -23.81 1.93
CA TRP A 62 7.05 -22.49 1.61
C TRP A 62 7.08 -22.20 0.11
N LEU A 63 6.16 -21.34 -0.33
CA LEU A 63 6.26 -20.56 -1.56
C LEU A 63 6.49 -19.10 -1.13
N GLN A 64 7.65 -18.49 -1.40
CA GLN A 64 8.07 -17.25 -0.72
C GLN A 64 8.14 -16.05 -1.64
N ILE A 65 7.55 -15.00 -1.10
CA ILE A 65 8.11 -13.65 -1.04
C ILE A 65 7.85 -13.13 0.45
N ASN A 66 8.64 -12.24 1.10
CA ASN A 66 8.74 -11.97 2.57
C ASN A 66 8.00 -10.71 3.21
N LEU A 67 7.27 -10.83 4.37
CA LEU A 67 6.40 -9.79 5.03
C LEU A 67 6.38 -9.61 6.56
N HIS A 68 7.30 -10.17 7.32
CA HIS A 68 7.40 -9.91 8.77
C HIS A 68 6.25 -10.40 9.71
N SER A 69 5.06 -10.86 9.26
CA SER A 69 4.05 -11.50 10.14
C SER A 69 3.28 -12.68 9.50
N VAL A 70 2.92 -13.69 10.32
CA VAL A 70 2.31 -14.98 9.89
C VAL A 70 0.81 -15.00 10.18
N HIS A 71 -0.01 -15.29 9.18
CA HIS A 71 -1.47 -15.41 9.31
C HIS A 71 -1.93 -16.83 8.89
N LYS A 72 -2.81 -17.45 9.68
CA LYS A 72 -3.38 -18.79 9.39
C LYS A 72 -4.69 -18.65 8.62
N LEU A 73 -4.67 -18.99 7.34
CA LEU A 73 -5.85 -18.94 6.46
C LEU A 73 -6.45 -20.33 6.25
N SER A 74 -7.76 -20.40 6.09
CA SER A 74 -8.42 -21.66 5.78
C SER A 74 -8.26 -21.99 4.30
N GLY A 75 -7.66 -23.14 3.99
CA GLY A 75 -7.51 -23.63 2.62
C GLY A 75 -8.81 -24.16 1.98
N ASN A 76 -8.71 -24.56 0.72
CA ASN A 76 -9.78 -25.21 -0.04
C ASN A 76 -10.09 -26.63 0.49
N THR A 77 -11.37 -27.02 0.40
CA THR A 77 -11.86 -28.35 0.82
C THR A 77 -11.96 -29.34 -0.34
N ASN A 78 -11.82 -28.88 -1.59
CA ASN A 78 -11.85 -29.70 -2.80
C ASN A 78 -10.88 -29.16 -3.88
N THR A 79 -10.69 -29.90 -4.97
CA THR A 79 -9.74 -29.58 -6.05
C THR A 79 -10.30 -28.69 -7.16
N TYR A 80 -11.58 -28.31 -7.12
CA TYR A 80 -12.26 -27.64 -8.24
C TYR A 80 -12.81 -26.26 -7.91
N LEU A 81 -13.13 -25.99 -6.64
CA LEU A 81 -13.65 -24.71 -6.19
C LEU A 81 -12.55 -23.90 -5.52
N GLU A 82 -12.39 -22.66 -5.96
CA GLU A 82 -11.54 -21.69 -5.31
C GLU A 82 -12.15 -21.24 -3.97
N LYS A 83 -11.28 -21.04 -2.97
CA LYS A 83 -11.68 -20.44 -1.70
C LYS A 83 -11.00 -19.08 -1.55
N LYS A 84 -11.82 -18.03 -1.54
CA LYS A 84 -11.35 -16.67 -1.27
C LYS A 84 -11.28 -16.45 0.24
N ASN A 85 -10.14 -15.96 0.71
CA ASN A 85 -9.96 -15.53 2.09
C ASN A 85 -9.77 -14.02 2.09
N GLN A 86 -10.68 -13.31 2.76
CA GLN A 86 -10.52 -11.87 2.98
C GLN A 86 -9.54 -11.67 4.15
N LEU A 87 -8.55 -10.82 3.93
CA LEU A 87 -7.58 -10.43 4.94
C LEU A 87 -8.09 -9.15 5.61
N ASP A 88 -8.50 -9.25 6.87
CA ASP A 88 -8.91 -8.12 7.70
C ASP A 88 -8.05 -8.11 8.99
N PRO A 89 -7.14 -7.14 9.16
CA PRO A 89 -6.88 -6.00 8.27
C PRO A 89 -6.15 -6.39 6.95
N PRO A 90 -6.20 -5.56 5.90
CA PRO A 90 -5.43 -5.76 4.68
C PRO A 90 -3.92 -5.86 4.95
N ILE A 91 -3.22 -6.74 4.23
CA ILE A 91 -1.77 -6.95 4.39
C ILE A 91 -1.00 -6.14 3.35
N TRP A 92 -0.15 -5.21 3.81
CA TRP A 92 0.76 -4.43 2.96
C TRP A 92 2.07 -5.16 2.74
N ALA A 93 2.39 -5.39 1.46
CA ALA A 93 3.34 -6.41 1.13
C ALA A 93 4.10 -6.15 -0.16
N SER A 94 5.43 -6.08 -0.07
CA SER A 94 6.26 -6.21 -1.27
C SER A 94 6.30 -7.65 -1.77
N LYS A 95 5.93 -8.62 -0.92
CA LYS A 95 6.30 -10.00 -1.12
C LYS A 95 5.51 -11.00 -0.22
N ILE A 96 4.57 -11.87 -0.63
CA ILE A 96 3.79 -12.79 0.27
C ILE A 96 4.32 -14.24 0.33
N ARG A 97 4.28 -14.92 1.51
CA ARG A 97 4.64 -16.35 1.67
C ARG A 97 3.42 -17.22 2.00
N PHE A 98 3.24 -18.31 1.25
CA PHE A 98 2.26 -19.36 1.54
C PHE A 98 2.94 -20.58 2.14
N ILE A 99 2.45 -21.02 3.30
CA ILE A 99 2.94 -22.21 4.02
C ILE A 99 1.81 -23.24 4.00
N PRO A 100 1.89 -24.30 3.18
CA PRO A 100 0.88 -25.34 3.18
C PRO A 100 0.85 -26.06 4.52
N TYR A 101 -0.34 -26.24 5.08
CA TYR A 101 -0.55 -26.90 6.38
C TYR A 101 -1.56 -28.04 6.24
N SER A 102 -1.28 -29.18 6.87
CA SER A 102 -2.19 -30.33 6.93
C SER A 102 -2.04 -31.06 8.26
N SER A 103 -3.16 -31.38 8.91
CA SER A 103 -3.19 -32.20 10.13
C SER A 103 -2.79 -33.65 9.87
N HIS A 104 -2.99 -34.13 8.64
CA HIS A 104 -2.63 -35.47 8.20
C HIS A 104 -1.53 -35.42 7.15
N ARG A 105 -0.61 -36.39 7.21
CA ARG A 105 0.49 -36.53 6.26
C ARG A 105 -0.06 -36.81 4.86
N ARG A 106 0.04 -35.83 3.96
CA ARG A 106 -0.44 -35.95 2.57
C ARG A 106 0.33 -35.04 1.63
N THR A 107 0.23 -35.35 0.33
CA THR A 107 0.65 -34.42 -0.72
C THR A 107 -0.35 -33.28 -0.78
N VAL A 108 0.15 -32.04 -0.72
CA VAL A 108 -0.64 -30.83 -0.84
C VAL A 108 -0.14 -30.10 -2.08
N CYS A 109 -1.04 -29.73 -2.98
CA CYS A 109 -0.72 -28.91 -4.13
C CYS A 109 -1.51 -27.61 -4.04
N MET A 110 -0.92 -26.50 -4.48
CA MET A 110 -1.53 -25.18 -4.38
C MET A 110 -1.61 -24.49 -5.73
N ARG A 111 -2.72 -23.76 -5.90
CA ARG A 111 -2.93 -22.73 -6.91
C ARG A 111 -3.33 -21.45 -6.20
N VAL A 112 -2.75 -20.33 -6.60
CA VAL A 112 -2.95 -19.06 -5.89
C VAL A 112 -3.20 -17.93 -6.89
N GLU A 113 -4.14 -17.05 -6.53
CA GLU A 113 -4.26 -15.70 -7.08
C GLU A 113 -4.23 -14.71 -5.91
N LEU A 114 -3.62 -13.56 -6.16
CA LEU A 114 -3.56 -12.45 -5.22
C LEU A 114 -4.46 -11.35 -5.75
N TYR A 115 -5.40 -10.91 -4.91
CA TYR A 115 -6.23 -9.74 -5.20
C TYR A 115 -5.79 -8.59 -4.33
N GLY A 116 -5.70 -7.41 -4.92
CA GLY A 116 -5.32 -6.19 -4.22
C GLY A 116 -5.13 -5.03 -5.19
N CYS A 117 -4.30 -4.09 -4.79
CA CYS A 117 -3.84 -3.00 -5.63
C CYS A 117 -2.35 -2.76 -5.38
N TYR A 118 -1.67 -2.17 -6.36
CA TYR A 118 -0.34 -1.63 -6.10
C TYR A 118 -0.44 -0.54 -5.04
N TRP A 119 0.49 -0.53 -4.08
CA TRP A 119 0.71 0.63 -3.21
C TRP A 119 1.28 1.77 -4.08
N SER A 120 0.40 2.43 -4.83
CA SER A 120 0.75 3.54 -5.74
C SER A 120 1.08 4.81 -4.98
N VAL A 121 0.80 4.84 -3.68
CA VAL A 121 1.01 6.00 -2.81
C VAL A 121 2.51 6.22 -2.60
N GLY A 122 3.30 5.16 -2.38
CA GLY A 122 4.77 5.24 -2.33
C GLY A 122 5.34 6.07 -1.17
N ILE A 123 4.51 6.55 -0.25
CA ILE A 123 4.93 7.29 0.94
C ILE A 123 5.65 6.32 1.88
N VAL A 124 6.84 6.70 2.34
CA VAL A 124 7.63 5.95 3.33
C VAL A 124 7.58 6.59 4.71
N SER A 125 7.38 7.89 4.77
CA SER A 125 7.13 8.61 6.01
C SER A 125 6.50 9.97 5.70
N TYR A 126 5.85 10.54 6.70
CA TYR A 126 5.57 11.97 6.72
C TYR A 126 6.08 12.63 8.00
N SER A 127 6.07 13.95 8.01
CA SER A 127 6.42 14.76 9.17
C SER A 127 5.47 15.94 9.26
N MET A 128 5.03 16.24 10.47
CA MET A 128 4.05 17.30 10.73
C MET A 128 4.10 17.79 12.17
N PRO A 129 3.62 19.02 12.44
CA PRO A 129 3.40 19.46 13.81
C PRO A 129 2.36 18.58 14.50
N LYS A 130 2.50 18.37 15.81
CA LYS A 130 1.48 17.68 16.61
C LYS A 130 0.13 18.40 16.49
N GLY A 131 -0.94 17.61 16.47
CA GLY A 131 -2.28 18.15 16.48
C GLY A 131 -2.62 18.79 17.82
N ASN A 132 -3.59 19.70 17.82
CA ASN A 132 -4.02 20.40 19.03
C ASN A 132 -5.23 19.72 19.67
N ARG A 133 -5.37 19.91 20.98
CA ARG A 133 -6.53 19.45 21.74
C ARG A 133 -7.66 20.49 21.70
N ARG A 134 -8.90 20.04 21.55
CA ARG A 134 -10.09 20.90 21.67
C ARG A 134 -10.46 21.15 23.13
N SER A 135 -11.23 22.21 23.38
CA SER A 135 -11.73 22.58 24.71
C SER A 135 -12.64 21.53 25.34
N ASN A 136 -13.32 20.71 24.53
CA ASN A 136 -14.15 19.59 24.99
C ASN A 136 -13.35 18.30 25.29
N GLY A 137 -12.02 18.37 25.28
CA GLY A 137 -11.14 17.27 25.62
C GLY A 137 -10.74 16.35 24.46
N VAL A 138 -11.35 16.50 23.27
CA VAL A 138 -11.00 15.73 22.07
C VAL A 138 -9.58 16.06 21.61
N GLU A 139 -8.74 15.03 21.51
CA GLU A 139 -7.39 15.13 20.99
C GLU A 139 -7.41 14.95 19.48
N LEU A 140 -6.86 15.91 18.75
CA LEU A 140 -6.75 15.87 17.29
C LEU A 140 -5.30 15.66 16.85
N THR A 141 -4.49 15.07 17.73
CA THR A 141 -3.16 14.58 17.35
C THR A 141 -3.29 13.24 16.65
N ASP A 142 -2.23 12.85 15.96
CA ASP A 142 -2.14 11.57 15.29
C ASP A 142 -1.81 10.46 16.29
N VAL A 143 -2.85 9.82 16.82
CA VAL A 143 -2.73 8.86 17.94
C VAL A 143 -2.13 7.52 17.55
N ILE A 144 -2.12 7.20 16.24
CA ILE A 144 -1.53 5.95 15.71
C ILE A 144 -0.20 6.20 15.00
N TYR A 145 0.38 7.40 15.16
CA TYR A 145 1.63 7.74 14.53
C TYR A 145 2.79 6.87 15.04
N ASP A 146 3.40 6.10 14.14
CA ASP A 146 4.40 5.08 14.47
C ASP A 146 5.86 5.59 14.48
N GLY A 147 6.07 6.85 14.13
CA GLY A 147 7.38 7.47 14.04
C GLY A 147 7.89 8.07 15.35
N GLN A 148 8.81 9.04 15.22
CA GLN A 148 9.38 9.74 16.37
C GLN A 148 8.44 10.87 16.84
N TRP A 149 8.22 10.91 18.15
CA TRP A 149 7.46 11.95 18.84
C TRP A 149 8.43 12.97 19.47
N GLY A 150 8.67 14.09 18.78
CA GLY A 150 9.37 15.25 19.35
C GLY A 150 8.43 16.11 20.19
N ASP A 151 8.89 17.26 20.69
CA ASP A 151 8.05 18.13 21.53
C ASP A 151 6.82 18.66 20.78
N ASP A 152 7.04 19.26 19.60
CA ASP A 152 5.99 19.84 18.74
C ASP A 152 5.89 19.19 17.36
N LEU A 153 6.76 18.22 17.04
CA LEU A 153 6.90 17.65 15.69
C LEU A 153 6.86 16.12 15.74
N LEU A 154 6.06 15.54 14.84
CA LEU A 154 6.05 14.13 14.48
C LEU A 154 6.88 13.94 13.21
N ARG A 155 7.79 12.96 13.17
CA ARG A 155 8.64 12.71 11.98
C ARG A 155 9.04 11.25 11.77
N GLY A 156 9.33 10.90 10.54
CA GLY A 156 9.88 9.59 10.17
C GLY A 156 8.95 8.40 10.37
N GLY A 157 7.63 8.61 10.32
CA GLY A 157 6.63 7.56 10.46
C GLY A 157 5.39 7.78 9.60
N LEU A 158 4.43 6.88 9.75
CA LEU A 158 3.10 6.87 9.16
C LEU A 158 2.04 6.88 10.27
N GLY A 159 0.78 7.09 9.92
CA GLY A 159 -0.32 7.25 10.87
C GLY A 159 -1.61 7.67 10.17
N GLN A 160 -2.50 8.37 10.87
CA GLN A 160 -3.88 8.63 10.41
C GLN A 160 -3.96 9.32 9.06
N LEU A 161 -3.00 10.19 8.70
CA LEU A 161 -3.07 10.95 7.45
C LEU A 161 -2.87 10.12 6.17
N VAL A 162 -2.57 8.83 6.29
CA VAL A 162 -2.30 7.89 5.18
C VAL A 162 -2.82 6.47 5.46
N ASP A 163 -3.73 6.31 6.42
CA ASP A 163 -4.19 5.00 6.90
C ASP A 163 -5.37 4.42 6.09
N GLY A 164 -5.90 5.17 5.14
CA GLY A 164 -7.05 4.80 4.31
C GLY A 164 -8.40 5.15 4.94
N GLN A 165 -8.43 5.78 6.12
CA GLN A 165 -9.67 6.13 6.83
C GLN A 165 -10.07 7.58 6.59
N PHE A 166 -11.23 7.76 5.97
CA PHE A 166 -11.79 9.08 5.73
C PHE A 166 -12.66 9.52 6.91
N GLY A 167 -12.44 10.74 7.38
CA GLY A 167 -13.22 11.32 8.47
C GLY A 167 -14.68 11.52 8.05
N GLY A 168 -15.61 11.02 8.86
CA GLY A 168 -17.05 11.24 8.66
C GLY A 168 -17.48 12.69 8.90
N ASP A 169 -18.69 13.03 8.46
CA ASP A 169 -19.24 14.40 8.56
C ASP A 169 -19.44 14.87 10.00
N GLU A 170 -19.73 13.93 10.91
CA GLU A 170 -19.77 14.19 12.34
C GLU A 170 -18.40 13.95 12.97
N ILE A 171 -17.75 15.02 13.40
CA ILE A 171 -16.71 14.93 14.44
C ILE A 171 -17.48 14.51 15.70
N ARG A 172 -17.66 13.20 15.91
CA ARG A 172 -18.35 12.67 17.08
C ARG A 172 -17.70 13.29 18.31
N GLU A 173 -18.42 14.19 18.98
CA GLU A 173 -17.95 14.97 20.13
C GLU A 173 -17.59 14.12 21.36
N ALA A 174 -17.58 12.78 21.21
CA ALA A 174 -17.29 11.78 22.23
C ALA A 174 -16.44 10.58 21.74
N ALA A 175 -15.89 10.60 20.51
CA ALA A 175 -15.02 9.51 20.07
C ALA A 175 -13.64 9.64 20.75
N LYS A 176 -13.22 8.63 21.52
CA LYS A 176 -11.87 8.57 22.14
C LYS A 176 -10.75 8.67 21.09
N ASN A 177 -11.01 8.18 19.88
CA ASN A 177 -10.08 8.22 18.75
C ASN A 177 -10.79 8.93 17.59
N SER A 178 -10.33 10.13 17.26
CA SER A 178 -10.83 10.93 16.14
C SER A 178 -10.06 10.57 14.88
N ALA A 179 -10.74 10.24 13.79
CA ALA A 179 -10.13 10.09 12.46
C ALA A 179 -9.59 11.42 11.88
N TRP A 180 -9.66 12.52 12.64
CA TRP A 180 -9.20 13.84 12.23
C TRP A 180 -7.93 14.22 12.98
N VAL A 181 -6.91 14.62 12.23
CA VAL A 181 -5.78 15.39 12.72
C VAL A 181 -6.07 16.88 12.53
N GLY A 182 -5.78 17.71 13.52
CA GLY A 182 -6.24 19.09 13.54
C GLY A 182 -5.31 20.09 14.19
N TRP A 183 -5.23 21.27 13.57
CA TRP A 183 -4.44 22.41 14.06
C TRP A 183 -5.31 23.65 14.21
N ARG A 184 -4.98 24.47 15.20
CA ARG A 184 -5.71 25.70 15.53
C ARG A 184 -4.95 26.92 15.02
N ASN A 185 -5.69 27.95 14.61
CA ASN A 185 -5.14 29.16 13.98
C ASN A 185 -4.29 30.06 14.88
N ASP A 186 -4.25 29.81 16.20
CA ASP A 186 -3.35 30.46 17.15
C ASP A 186 -1.93 29.86 17.12
N THR A 187 -1.76 28.74 16.41
CA THR A 187 -0.45 28.12 16.15
C THR A 187 0.12 28.51 14.79
N LYS A 188 1.41 28.22 14.57
CA LYS A 188 2.04 28.43 13.27
C LYS A 188 1.33 27.59 12.19
N PRO A 189 1.19 28.11 10.96
CA PRO A 189 0.59 27.35 9.86
C PRO A 189 1.27 25.98 9.69
N PRO A 190 0.51 24.88 9.68
CA PRO A 190 1.09 23.55 9.67
C PRO A 190 1.77 23.24 8.34
N VAL A 191 2.96 22.65 8.43
CA VAL A 191 3.76 22.21 7.28
C VAL A 191 3.85 20.69 7.32
N LEU A 192 3.23 20.04 6.34
CA LEU A 192 3.29 18.59 6.17
C LEU A 192 4.38 18.27 5.15
N THR A 193 5.28 17.34 5.47
CA THR A 193 6.32 16.88 4.55
C THR A 193 6.20 15.39 4.36
N PHE A 194 5.99 14.95 3.13
CA PHE A 194 5.88 13.54 2.76
C PHE A 194 7.14 13.10 2.02
N GLU A 195 7.75 12.00 2.44
CA GLU A 195 8.84 11.33 1.73
C GLU A 195 8.30 10.11 0.98
N PHE A 196 8.80 9.92 -0.24
CA PHE A 196 8.45 8.79 -1.10
C PHE A 196 9.64 7.85 -1.28
N ASP A 197 9.35 6.57 -1.50
CA ASP A 197 10.32 5.49 -1.70
C ASP A 197 11.28 5.75 -2.86
N LYS A 198 10.78 6.41 -3.92
CA LYS A 198 11.48 6.71 -5.17
C LYS A 198 11.09 8.09 -5.69
N ILE A 199 11.90 8.59 -6.62
CA ILE A 199 11.56 9.81 -7.37
C ILE A 199 10.34 9.52 -8.24
N ARG A 200 9.31 10.37 -8.13
CA ARG A 200 8.02 10.22 -8.79
C ARG A 200 7.59 11.54 -9.41
N GLU A 201 6.75 11.43 -10.43
CA GLU A 201 6.07 12.56 -11.06
C GLU A 201 4.71 12.75 -10.39
N PHE A 202 4.42 13.95 -9.87
CA PHE A 202 3.20 14.22 -9.11
C PHE A 202 2.20 15.06 -9.91
N SER A 203 1.01 14.51 -10.12
CA SER A 203 -0.08 15.16 -10.86
C SER A 203 -0.95 16.02 -9.94
N ALA A 204 -1.31 15.49 -8.75
CA ALA A 204 -2.15 16.18 -7.78
C ALA A 204 -1.96 15.64 -6.36
N VAL A 205 -2.36 16.43 -5.37
CA VAL A 205 -2.59 15.98 -4.00
C VAL A 205 -4.04 16.30 -3.61
N HIS A 206 -4.66 15.38 -2.88
CA HIS A 206 -6.02 15.47 -2.38
C HIS A 206 -5.98 15.47 -0.85
N LEU A 207 -6.50 16.54 -0.26
CA LEU A 207 -6.64 16.68 1.18
C LEU A 207 -8.10 16.48 1.55
N TYR A 208 -8.39 15.51 2.41
CA TYR A 208 -9.74 15.24 2.87
C TYR A 208 -10.01 16.03 4.15
N CYS A 209 -10.66 17.18 3.98
CA CYS A 209 -10.86 18.18 5.01
C CYS A 209 -12.33 18.28 5.46
N ASN A 210 -12.54 18.64 6.73
CA ASN A 210 -13.87 18.99 7.23
C ASN A 210 -14.17 20.49 6.99
N ASN A 211 -15.32 20.81 6.39
CA ASN A 211 -15.69 22.19 6.06
C ASN A 211 -17.03 22.63 6.70
N LYS A 212 -17.24 22.37 8.00
CA LYS A 212 -18.47 22.81 8.70
C LYS A 212 -18.55 24.34 8.98
N PHE A 213 -17.75 25.19 8.33
CA PHE A 213 -17.71 26.63 8.62
C PHE A 213 -18.89 27.43 8.03
N MET A 214 -19.61 26.90 7.05
CA MET A 214 -20.89 27.48 6.62
C MET A 214 -22.02 26.57 7.08
N ARG A 215 -22.92 27.09 7.92
CA ARG A 215 -24.12 26.38 8.42
C ARG A 215 -25.07 25.91 7.30
N ASP A 216 -24.77 26.20 6.03
CA ASP A 216 -25.59 25.87 4.85
C ASP A 216 -24.95 24.88 3.86
N VAL A 217 -23.81 24.23 4.16
CA VAL A 217 -23.22 23.25 3.22
C VAL A 217 -22.83 21.95 3.95
N GLN A 218 -23.63 20.91 3.71
CA GLN A 218 -23.60 19.61 4.38
C GLN A 218 -22.52 18.60 3.93
N ASN A 219 -21.48 18.99 3.17
CA ASN A 219 -20.55 17.99 2.64
C ASN A 219 -19.09 18.28 3.02
N SER A 220 -18.41 17.25 3.55
CA SER A 220 -16.94 17.16 3.53
C SER A 220 -16.43 17.43 2.11
N ARG A 221 -15.43 18.31 1.97
CA ARG A 221 -14.86 18.68 0.67
C ARG A 221 -13.43 18.19 0.57
N ASN A 222 -13.19 17.33 -0.39
CA ASN A 222 -11.87 16.96 -0.86
C ASN A 222 -11.23 18.17 -1.58
N VAL A 223 -10.18 18.74 -0.99
CA VAL A 223 -9.41 19.80 -1.63
C VAL A 223 -8.38 19.14 -2.55
N THR A 224 -8.51 19.35 -3.86
CA THR A 224 -7.55 18.85 -4.83
C THR A 224 -6.62 19.98 -5.27
N ILE A 225 -5.31 19.80 -5.06
CA ILE A 225 -4.27 20.74 -5.47
C ILE A 225 -3.50 20.09 -6.62
N LYS A 226 -3.51 20.70 -7.80
CA LYS A 226 -2.71 20.23 -8.94
C LYS A 226 -1.24 20.48 -8.68
N LEU A 227 -0.42 19.44 -8.87
CA LEU A 227 1.03 19.50 -8.72
C LEU A 227 1.76 19.65 -10.06
N HIS A 228 1.01 19.66 -11.16
CA HIS A 228 1.49 19.96 -12.52
C HIS A 228 2.63 19.06 -13.00
N HIS A 229 2.53 17.76 -12.73
CA HIS A 229 3.50 16.77 -13.21
C HIS A 229 4.94 17.05 -12.72
N ARG A 230 5.06 17.66 -11.53
CA ARG A 230 6.37 17.99 -10.96
C ARG A 230 7.03 16.74 -10.40
N ILE A 231 8.33 16.60 -10.66
CA ILE A 231 9.12 15.45 -10.26
C ILE A 231 9.78 15.70 -8.91
N GLY A 232 9.69 14.74 -8.00
CA GLY A 232 10.33 14.83 -6.69
C GLY A 232 10.36 13.50 -5.93
N LYS A 233 11.18 13.44 -4.89
CA LYS A 233 11.12 12.36 -3.87
C LYS A 233 10.41 12.84 -2.59
N TRP A 234 10.24 14.15 -2.43
CA TRP A 234 9.53 14.74 -1.29
C TRP A 234 8.46 15.71 -1.77
N VAL A 235 7.35 15.77 -1.05
CA VAL A 235 6.33 16.80 -1.23
C VAL A 235 6.13 17.52 0.10
N ARG A 236 6.36 18.84 0.09
CA ARG A 236 6.14 19.72 1.23
C ARG A 236 4.90 20.57 0.99
N ILE A 237 3.92 20.47 1.87
CA ILE A 237 2.63 21.17 1.81
C ILE A 237 2.58 22.14 2.97
N GLN A 238 2.50 23.43 2.67
CA GLN A 238 2.24 24.47 3.66
C GLN A 238 0.77 24.84 3.61
N LEU A 239 0.06 24.59 4.71
CA LEU A 239 -1.36 24.89 4.81
C LEU A 239 -1.53 26.29 5.42
N HIS A 240 -2.54 27.01 4.96
CA HIS A 240 -2.88 28.33 5.48
C HIS A 240 -4.28 28.32 6.08
N PHE A 241 -4.43 28.95 7.25
CA PHE A 241 -5.72 29.04 7.93
C PHE A 241 -6.66 30.00 7.19
N SER A 242 -7.83 29.49 6.80
CA SER A 242 -8.99 30.30 6.39
C SER A 242 -10.11 30.28 7.45
N ALA A 243 -9.91 29.54 8.54
CA ALA A 243 -10.85 29.37 9.64
C ALA A 243 -10.08 29.12 10.94
N ARG A 244 -10.79 29.00 12.07
CA ARG A 244 -10.20 28.75 13.40
C ARG A 244 -9.45 27.42 13.50
N TRP A 245 -9.85 26.44 12.69
CA TRP A 245 -9.29 25.10 12.68
C TRP A 245 -9.06 24.64 11.25
N ILE A 246 -7.99 23.87 11.05
CA ILE A 246 -7.80 22.99 9.90
C ILE A 246 -7.92 21.57 10.43
N LEU A 247 -8.73 20.75 9.75
CA LEU A 247 -8.91 19.34 10.07
C LEU A 247 -8.70 18.53 8.81
N ILE A 248 -7.80 17.55 8.88
CA ILE A 248 -7.49 16.63 7.79
C ILE A 248 -7.63 15.22 8.33
N SER A 249 -8.32 14.37 7.58
CA SER A 249 -8.41 12.94 7.89
C SER A 249 -7.45 12.13 7.03
N GLU A 250 -7.30 12.50 5.76
CA GLU A 250 -6.55 11.69 4.80
C GLU A 250 -5.85 12.59 3.78
N VAL A 251 -4.65 12.17 3.34
CA VAL A 251 -3.84 12.84 2.32
C VAL A 251 -3.46 11.85 1.24
N VAL A 252 -4.01 12.05 0.04
CA VAL A 252 -3.81 11.16 -1.10
C VAL A 252 -3.02 11.86 -2.19
N PHE A 253 -2.00 11.20 -2.74
CA PHE A 253 -1.23 11.71 -3.87
C PHE A 253 -1.53 10.93 -5.15
N ASP A 254 -1.83 11.66 -6.22
CA ASP A 254 -1.82 11.12 -7.58
C ASP A 254 -0.41 11.28 -8.14
N SER A 255 0.34 10.17 -8.20
CA SER A 255 1.71 10.12 -8.75
C SER A 255 1.86 9.07 -9.86
N GLY A 256 2.72 9.35 -10.83
CA GLY A 256 3.10 8.42 -11.88
C GLY A 256 3.95 7.25 -11.36
N LYS A 257 4.26 6.29 -12.25
CA LYS A 257 5.21 5.21 -11.93
C LYS A 257 6.56 5.82 -11.48
N PRO A 258 7.29 5.17 -10.55
CA PRO A 258 8.62 5.62 -10.17
C PRO A 258 9.49 5.82 -11.41
N LEU A 259 10.14 6.98 -11.50
CA LEU A 259 11.07 7.24 -12.59
C LEU A 259 12.29 6.35 -12.37
N THR A 260 12.44 5.36 -13.25
CA THR A 260 13.68 4.58 -13.38
C THR A 260 14.59 5.41 -14.28
N CYS A 261 15.68 5.96 -13.72
CA CYS A 261 16.72 6.57 -14.55
C CYS A 261 17.33 5.49 -15.45
N TYR A 262 16.94 5.47 -16.71
CA TYR A 262 17.72 4.81 -17.75
C TYR A 262 18.85 5.77 -18.13
N ILE A 263 20.09 5.44 -17.75
CA ILE A 263 21.25 6.03 -18.41
C ILE A 263 21.31 5.35 -19.78
N TYR A 264 20.81 6.03 -20.81
CA TYR A 264 21.12 5.64 -22.18
C TYR A 264 22.57 6.05 -22.45
N ASN A 265 23.52 5.15 -22.16
CA ASN A 265 24.82 5.22 -22.82
C ASN A 265 24.59 4.77 -24.26
N THR A 266 24.18 5.68 -25.14
CA THR A 266 24.30 5.48 -26.57
C THR A 266 25.76 5.72 -26.95
N PRO A 267 26.54 4.71 -27.34
CA PRO A 267 27.84 4.96 -27.95
C PRO A 267 27.62 5.71 -29.27
N ILE A 268 28.09 6.96 -29.33
CA ILE A 268 28.17 7.73 -30.58
C ILE A 268 29.32 7.12 -31.40
N PHE A 269 28.99 6.23 -32.33
CA PHE A 269 29.92 5.81 -33.38
C PHE A 269 29.85 6.84 -34.52
N ILE A 270 30.83 7.74 -34.59
CA ILE A 270 31.05 8.59 -35.78
C ILE A 270 31.84 7.76 -36.79
N GLY A 271 31.13 7.02 -37.64
CA GLY A 271 31.71 6.34 -38.80
C GLY A 271 31.53 7.17 -40.06
N HIS A 272 32.51 8.01 -40.40
CA HIS A 272 32.62 8.62 -41.72
C HIS A 272 33.23 7.59 -42.68
N LYS A 273 32.44 7.04 -43.61
CA LYS A 273 32.95 6.32 -44.77
C LYS A 273 33.18 7.34 -45.89
N ILE A 274 34.44 7.67 -46.15
CA ILE A 274 34.86 8.39 -47.36
C ILE A 274 34.94 7.34 -48.47
N GLN A 275 34.12 7.49 -49.51
CA GLN A 275 34.27 6.74 -50.75
C GLN A 275 35.36 7.41 -51.60
N HIS A 276 36.28 6.60 -52.11
CA HIS A 276 37.11 6.91 -53.27
C HIS A 276 36.43 6.34 -54.52
#